data_AF-A0A834FP51-F1
#
_entry.id   AF-A0A834FP51-F1
#
_cell.length_a   1.000
_cell.length_b   1.000
_cell.length_c   1.000
_cell.angle_alpha   90.00
_cell.angle_beta   90.00
_cell.angle_gamma   90.00
#
_symmetry.space_group_name_H-M   'P 1'
#
loop_
_entity.id
_entity.type
_entity.pdbx_description
1 polymer ?
#
loop_
_entity_poly.entity_id
_entity_poly.type
_entity_poly.pdbx_seq_one_letter_code
_entity_poly.pdbx_strand_id
1 'polypeptide(L)'
;MADIHFGPTGAFSVADAELSSLRKTKHLDVICEEIIPKTLPDILRLVSELSHHRGHLHQEDFERTLMTLVFASQKMVNSAEEHQREAWAQSVTGLFRALKTDLTLTD
;
A
#
# COMPACT_ATOMS: atom_id res chain seq x y z
N MET A 1 -21.44 -13.51 12.47
CA MET A 1 -22.69 -13.72 11.69
C MET A 1 -23.06 -12.37 11.13
N ALA A 2 -23.21 -12.25 9.81
CA ALA A 2 -23.54 -10.99 9.15
C ALA A 2 -25.04 -10.72 9.30
N ASP A 3 -25.40 -9.54 9.80
CA ASP A 3 -26.80 -9.14 9.93
C ASP A 3 -27.26 -8.49 8.63
N ILE A 4 -28.22 -9.13 7.96
CA ILE A 4 -28.76 -8.67 6.68
C ILE A 4 -30.06 -7.92 6.94
N HIS A 5 -30.09 -6.63 6.59
CA HIS A 5 -31.24 -5.76 6.72
C HIS A 5 -31.78 -5.33 5.36
N PHE A 6 -33.08 -5.56 5.16
CA PHE A 6 -33.85 -5.05 4.04
C PHE A 6 -34.72 -3.89 4.52
N GLY A 7 -34.48 -2.70 3.97
CA GLY A 7 -35.27 -1.51 4.25
C GLY A 7 -36.62 -1.52 3.52
N PRO A 8 -37.59 -0.70 3.97
CA PRO A 8 -38.95 -0.66 3.42
C PRO A 8 -39.02 -0.19 1.96
N THR A 9 -37.94 0.39 1.43
CA THR A 9 -37.79 0.82 0.04
C THR A 9 -37.06 -0.20 -0.84
N GLY A 10 -36.79 -1.41 -0.34
CA GLY A 10 -35.98 -2.42 -1.03
C GLY A 10 -34.47 -2.20 -0.90
N ALA A 11 -34.04 -1.27 -0.04
CA ALA A 11 -32.63 -1.04 0.23
C ALA A 11 -32.03 -2.25 0.96
N PHE A 12 -30.99 -2.85 0.38
CA PHE A 12 -30.24 -3.94 0.97
C PHE A 12 -29.02 -3.40 1.73
N SER A 13 -28.87 -3.80 2.99
CA SER A 13 -27.70 -3.47 3.80
C SER A 13 -27.24 -4.69 4.58
N VAL A 14 -25.93 -4.89 4.64
CA VAL A 14 -25.31 -5.98 5.41
C VAL A 14 -24.43 -5.34 6.48
N ALA A 15 -24.78 -5.56 7.74
CA ALA A 15 -23.98 -5.24 8.89
C ALA A 15 -23.04 -6.42 9.16
N ASP A 16 -21.85 -6.34 8.56
CA ASP A 16 -20.79 -7.31 8.75
C ASP A 16 -19.54 -6.60 9.30
N ALA A 17 -19.02 -7.11 10.42
CA ALA A 17 -17.90 -6.51 11.12
C ALA A 17 -16.61 -6.55 10.29
N GLU A 18 -16.39 -7.60 9.49
CA GLU A 18 -15.25 -7.74 8.58
C GLU A 18 -15.40 -6.78 7.38
N LEU A 19 -16.60 -6.65 6.79
CA LEU A 19 -16.83 -5.68 5.72
C LEU A 19 -16.75 -4.22 6.24
N SER A 20 -17.11 -4.00 7.51
CA SER A 20 -16.97 -2.68 8.15
C SER A 20 -15.50 -2.30 8.38
N SER A 21 -14.62 -3.27 8.62
CA SER A 21 -13.18 -3.04 8.75
C SER A 21 -12.57 -2.68 7.38
N LEU A 22 -13.05 -3.29 6.29
CA LEU A 22 -12.69 -2.91 4.91
C LEU A 22 -13.19 -1.53 4.48
N ARG A 23 -14.24 -0.99 5.08
CA ARG A 23 -14.62 0.42 4.87
C ARG A 23 -13.69 1.38 5.59
N LYS A 24 -13.04 0.96 6.69
CA LYS A 24 -12.00 1.74 7.37
C LYS A 24 -10.71 1.83 6.54
N THR A 25 -10.50 0.98 5.55
CA THR A 25 -9.43 1.18 4.55
C THR A 25 -9.64 2.38 3.63
N LYS A 26 -10.81 3.03 3.59
CA LYS A 26 -10.93 4.40 3.00
C LYS A 26 -10.16 5.45 3.80
N HIS A 27 -9.90 5.21 5.08
CA HIS A 27 -8.97 6.02 5.88
C HIS A 27 -7.50 5.70 5.61
N LEU A 28 -7.18 4.61 4.87
CA LEU A 28 -5.82 4.35 4.46
C LEU A 28 -5.30 5.50 3.59
N ASP A 29 -6.12 6.07 2.71
CA ASP A 29 -5.76 7.26 1.94
C ASP A 29 -5.40 8.45 2.85
N VAL A 30 -6.14 8.66 3.95
CA VAL A 30 -5.91 9.72 4.95
C VAL A 30 -4.67 9.45 5.81
N ILE A 31 -4.44 8.20 6.22
CA ILE A 31 -3.22 7.81 6.98
C ILE A 31 -1.98 7.91 6.07
N CYS A 32 -2.13 7.56 4.79
CA CYS A 32 -1.12 7.75 3.76
C CYS A 32 -0.85 9.23 3.46
N GLU A 33 -1.76 10.17 3.82
CA GLU A 33 -1.63 11.56 3.38
C GLU A 33 -0.42 12.32 3.96
N GLU A 34 0.14 11.88 5.08
CA GLU A 34 1.31 12.52 5.71
C GLU A 34 2.51 11.58 5.91
N ILE A 35 2.39 10.29 5.59
CA ILE A 35 3.40 9.29 5.95
C ILE A 35 4.14 8.71 4.74
N ILE A 36 3.49 8.59 3.57
CA ILE A 36 4.11 7.97 2.38
C ILE A 36 4.36 8.98 1.25
N PRO A 37 5.44 8.79 0.46
CA PRO A 37 5.65 9.57 -0.75
C PRO A 37 4.49 9.35 -1.74
N LYS A 38 3.90 10.45 -2.24
CA LYS A 38 2.70 10.41 -3.10
C LYS A 38 3.01 10.48 -4.59
N THR A 39 4.21 10.94 -4.96
CA THR A 39 4.62 11.09 -6.35
C THR A 39 5.52 9.94 -6.77
N LEU A 40 5.41 9.54 -8.05
CA LEU A 40 6.29 8.51 -8.62
C LEU A 40 7.78 8.86 -8.48
N PRO A 41 8.24 10.11 -8.73
CA PRO A 41 9.63 10.50 -8.50
C PRO A 41 10.09 10.31 -7.04
N ASP A 42 9.27 10.67 -6.06
CA ASP A 42 9.63 10.50 -4.65
C ASP A 42 9.76 9.02 -4.28
N ILE A 43 8.88 8.17 -4.84
CA ILE A 43 8.92 6.72 -4.64
C ILE A 43 10.16 6.12 -5.32
N LEU A 44 10.52 6.55 -6.52
CA LEU A 44 11.75 6.11 -7.19
C LEU A 44 13.00 6.53 -6.41
N ARG A 45 12.99 7.73 -5.81
CA ARG A 45 14.07 8.16 -4.91
C ARG A 45 14.15 7.27 -3.68
N LEU A 46 13.02 6.97 -3.03
CA LEU A 46 12.96 6.05 -1.90
C LEU A 46 13.50 4.65 -2.28
N VAL A 47 13.13 4.11 -3.43
CA VAL A 47 13.64 2.83 -3.92
C VAL A 47 15.16 2.87 -4.10
N SER A 48 15.70 3.96 -4.64
CA SER A 48 17.14 4.15 -4.75
C SER A 48 17.82 4.19 -3.39
N GLU A 49 17.29 4.96 -2.43
CA GLU A 49 17.81 5.03 -1.05
C GLU A 49 17.81 3.66 -0.37
N LEU A 50 16.70 2.92 -0.45
CA LEU A 50 16.56 1.57 0.10
C LEU A 50 17.52 0.56 -0.55
N SER A 51 17.83 0.71 -1.84
CA SER A 51 18.79 -0.16 -2.52
C SER A 51 20.24 0.04 -2.07
N HIS A 52 20.56 1.23 -1.55
CA HIS A 52 21.88 1.56 -0.98
C HIS A 52 21.95 1.33 0.53
N HIS A 53 20.80 1.16 1.20
CA HIS A 53 20.73 0.85 2.62
C HIS A 53 21.37 -0.51 2.93
N ARG A 54 22.12 -0.58 4.03
CA ARG A 54 22.76 -1.80 4.52
C ARG A 54 22.28 -2.07 5.94
N GLY A 55 21.88 -3.31 6.20
CA GLY A 55 21.36 -3.72 7.50
C GLY A 55 19.84 -3.65 7.56
N HIS A 56 19.30 -3.90 8.75
CA HIS A 56 17.87 -3.83 8.98
C HIS A 56 17.34 -2.40 8.87
N LEU A 57 16.10 -2.26 8.41
CA LEU A 57 15.34 -1.02 8.50
C LEU A 57 14.89 -0.80 9.94
N HIS A 58 14.82 0.46 10.36
CA HIS A 58 14.09 0.78 11.57
C HIS A 58 12.61 0.44 11.38
N GLN A 59 11.93 0.09 12.47
CA GLN A 59 10.53 -0.35 12.42
C GLN A 59 9.62 0.64 11.67
N GLU A 60 9.77 1.94 11.94
CA GLU A 60 8.97 2.98 11.26
C GLU A 60 9.25 3.06 9.76
N ASP A 61 10.50 2.86 9.35
CA ASP A 61 10.90 2.88 7.94
C ASP A 61 10.42 1.62 7.21
N PHE A 62 10.42 0.47 7.90
CA PHE A 62 9.83 -0.77 7.39
C PHE A 62 8.33 -0.60 7.16
N GLU A 63 7.59 -0.10 8.15
CA GLU A 63 6.15 0.13 8.08
C GLU A 63 5.81 1.14 6.96
N ARG A 64 6.55 2.25 6.87
CA ARG A 64 6.40 3.24 5.79
C ARG A 64 6.68 2.64 4.41
N THR A 65 7.70 1.80 4.29
CA THR A 65 8.05 1.13 3.03
C THR A 65 6.96 0.13 2.62
N LEU A 66 6.41 -0.62 3.58
CA LEU A 66 5.29 -1.54 3.35
C LEU A 66 4.04 -0.80 2.89
N MET A 67 3.67 0.30 3.56
CA MET A 67 2.54 1.14 3.13
C MET A 67 2.75 1.72 1.73
N THR A 68 3.98 2.18 1.43
CA THR A 68 4.35 2.69 0.10
C THR A 68 4.23 1.60 -0.97
N LEU A 69 4.60 0.36 -0.66
CA LEU A 69 4.43 -0.80 -1.56
C LEU A 69 2.95 -1.04 -1.90
N VAL A 70 2.07 -1.01 -0.89
CA VAL A 70 0.62 -1.16 -1.10
C VAL A 70 0.08 -0.05 -1.99
N PHE A 71 0.45 1.20 -1.72
CA PHE A 71 0.05 2.37 -2.51
C PHE A 71 0.53 2.27 -3.97
N ALA A 72 1.81 1.99 -4.18
CA ALA A 72 2.40 1.85 -5.51
C ALA A 72 1.73 0.69 -6.30
N SER A 73 1.38 -0.40 -5.63
CA SER A 73 0.66 -1.53 -6.24
C SER A 73 -0.75 -1.13 -6.70
N GLN A 74 -1.47 -0.35 -5.89
CA GLN A 74 -2.78 0.18 -6.28
C GLN A 74 -2.67 1.14 -7.47
N LYS A 75 -1.66 2.03 -7.49
CA LYS A 75 -1.41 2.94 -8.62
C LYS A 75 -1.05 2.20 -9.90
N MET A 76 -0.24 1.14 -9.80
CA MET A 76 0.12 0.28 -10.93
C MET A 76 -1.12 -0.34 -11.59
N VAL A 77 -2.02 -0.92 -10.78
CA VAL A 77 -3.24 -1.59 -11.29
C VAL A 77 -4.21 -0.58 -11.91
N ASN A 78 -4.31 0.63 -11.34
CA ASN A 78 -5.24 1.66 -11.79
C ASN A 78 -4.69 2.57 -12.91
N SER A 79 -3.45 2.38 -13.34
CA SER A 79 -2.83 3.19 -14.40
C SER A 79 -3.36 2.79 -15.78
N ALA A 80 -3.98 3.74 -16.48
CA ALA A 80 -4.46 3.55 -17.85
C ALA A 80 -3.34 3.57 -18.89
N GLU A 81 -2.26 4.33 -18.63
CA GLU A 81 -1.11 4.43 -19.52
C GLU A 81 -0.08 3.33 -19.25
N GLU A 82 0.40 2.68 -20.31
CA GLU A 82 1.35 1.58 -20.24
C GLU A 82 2.70 2.01 -19.67
N HIS A 83 3.22 3.17 -20.08
CA HIS A 83 4.49 3.70 -19.57
C HIS A 83 4.43 4.02 -18.07
N GLN A 84 3.32 4.61 -17.60
CA GLN A 84 3.11 4.87 -16.18
C GLN A 84 3.03 3.54 -15.41
N ARG A 85 2.30 2.56 -15.92
CA ARG A 85 2.18 1.23 -15.30
C ARG A 85 3.53 0.53 -15.16
N GLU A 86 4.39 0.60 -16.18
CA GLU A 86 5.73 0.03 -16.15
C GLU A 86 6.62 0.69 -15.08
N ALA A 87 6.59 2.02 -14.99
CA ALA A 87 7.35 2.73 -13.95
C ALA A 87 6.85 2.40 -12.53
N TRP A 88 5.54 2.22 -12.37
CA TRP A 88 4.96 1.72 -11.11
C TRP A 88 5.38 0.28 -10.81
N ALA A 89 5.44 -0.61 -11.82
CA ALA A 89 5.87 -2.00 -11.66
C ALA A 89 7.34 -2.10 -11.20
N GLN A 90 8.21 -1.26 -11.75
CA GLN A 90 9.60 -1.18 -11.31
C GLN A 90 9.71 -0.71 -9.86
N SER A 91 8.91 0.29 -9.48
CA SER A 91 8.84 0.81 -8.12
C SER A 91 8.37 -0.26 -7.12
N VAL A 92 7.29 -0.98 -7.45
CA VAL A 92 6.76 -2.10 -6.64
C VAL A 92 7.82 -3.19 -6.46
N THR A 93 8.52 -3.55 -7.52
CA THR A 93 9.58 -4.57 -7.47
C THR A 93 10.73 -4.14 -6.57
N GLY A 94 11.14 -2.87 -6.64
CA GLY A 94 12.18 -2.31 -5.79
C GLY A 94 11.81 -2.30 -4.30
N LEU A 95 10.61 -1.82 -3.98
CA LEU A 95 10.09 -1.80 -2.60
C LEU A 95 9.95 -3.21 -2.03
N PHE A 96 9.40 -4.16 -2.80
CA PHE A 96 9.30 -5.55 -2.36
C PHE A 96 10.66 -6.17 -2.11
N ARG A 97 11.66 -5.91 -2.98
CA ARG A 97 13.02 -6.40 -2.79
C ARG A 97 13.63 -5.86 -1.50
N ALA A 98 13.48 -4.57 -1.21
CA ALA A 98 14.00 -3.97 0.02
C ALA A 98 13.42 -4.63 1.27
N LEU A 99 12.09 -4.79 1.33
CA LEU A 99 11.42 -5.47 2.44
C LEU A 99 11.82 -6.94 2.57
N LYS A 100 11.94 -7.65 1.43
CA LYS A 100 12.38 -9.04 1.44
C LYS A 100 13.80 -9.15 2.00
N THR A 101 14.73 -8.32 1.53
CA THR A 101 16.10 -8.29 2.02
C THR A 101 16.13 -8.07 3.53
N ASP A 102 15.40 -7.06 4.01
CA ASP A 102 15.28 -6.74 5.44
C ASP A 102 14.79 -7.94 6.28
N LEU A 103 13.74 -8.64 5.82
CA LEU A 103 13.18 -9.81 6.51
C LEU A 103 14.08 -11.05 6.45
N THR A 104 14.98 -11.14 5.48
CA THR A 104 15.87 -12.29 5.26
C THR A 104 17.31 -12.05 5.71
N LEU A 105 17.61 -10.85 6.21
CA LEU A 105 18.92 -10.56 6.77
C LEU A 105 19.06 -11.37 8.06
N THR A 106 19.98 -12.32 8.04
CA THR A 106 20.36 -13.10 9.22
C THR A 106 21.57 -12.42 9.86
N ASP A 107 21.50 -12.14 11.16
CA ASP A 107 22.63 -11.62 11.97
C ASP A 107 23.89 -12.50 11.89
#